data_AF-A0A4Y8TSK3-F1
#
_entry.id   AF-A0A4Y8TSK3-F1
#
_cell.length_a   1.000
_cell.length_b   1.000
_cell.length_c   1.000
_cell.angle_alpha   90.00
_cell.angle_beta   90.00
_cell.angle_gamma   90.00
#
_symmetry.space_group_name_H-M   'P 1'
#
loop_
_entity.id
_entity.type
_entity.pdbx_description
1 polymer ?
#
loop_
_entity_poly.entity_id
_entity_poly.type
_entity_poly.pdbx_seq_one_letter_code
_entity_poly.pdbx_strand_id
1 'polypeptide(L)'
;MSEIWSVAQESPVSAALVLLQLACFLGFGVLLAKQDMATHRLPNRLVASWLAASLAVIALLGIFRSDLHGVLMGLLGLLLLGGGYLLLTLASGGAMGMGDVKLAGVLGLNHGYYSLPSLFFATLLAFVLATLWVIGGVVARKLTLKSAVPFGPFMLIGSFIALLMAR
;
A
#
# COMPACT_ATOMS: atom_id res chain seq x y z
N MET A 1 16.78 -8.25 11.07
CA MET A 1 16.01 -8.76 9.92
C MET A 1 14.74 -7.95 9.82
N SER A 2 14.10 -7.85 8.66
CA SER A 2 12.84 -7.10 8.58
C SER A 2 11.74 -7.82 9.38
N GLU A 3 10.80 -7.07 9.95
CA GLU A 3 9.72 -7.60 10.80
C GLU A 3 8.83 -8.62 10.05
N ILE A 4 8.72 -8.50 8.74
CA ILE A 4 7.99 -9.51 7.96
C ILE A 4 8.70 -10.88 7.95
N TRP A 5 10.03 -10.88 7.97
CA TRP A 5 10.82 -12.12 7.99
C TRP A 5 10.97 -12.70 9.38
N SER A 6 10.88 -11.91 10.45
CA SER A 6 10.76 -12.46 11.81
C SER A 6 9.46 -13.27 11.92
N VAL A 7 8.32 -12.68 11.53
CA VAL A 7 7.00 -13.35 11.54
C VAL A 7 6.98 -14.62 10.70
N ALA A 8 7.59 -14.59 9.52
CA ALA A 8 7.64 -15.74 8.62
C ALA A 8 8.45 -16.92 9.19
N GLN A 9 9.39 -16.68 10.11
CA GLN A 9 10.25 -17.73 10.67
C GLN A 9 9.68 -18.38 11.94
N GLU A 10 8.64 -17.81 12.53
CA GLU A 10 8.03 -18.32 13.77
C GLU A 10 7.38 -19.70 13.59
N SER A 11 6.73 -19.95 12.45
CA SER A 11 6.04 -21.20 12.18
C SER A 11 5.81 -21.44 10.68
N PRO A 12 5.60 -22.70 10.24
CA PRO A 12 5.22 -22.97 8.84
C PRO A 12 3.90 -22.30 8.43
N VAL A 13 2.97 -22.14 9.37
CA VAL A 13 1.68 -21.50 9.12
C VAL A 13 1.84 -19.99 8.92
N SER A 14 2.61 -19.32 9.78
CA SER A 14 2.89 -17.88 9.62
C SER A 14 3.70 -17.62 8.35
N ALA A 15 4.66 -18.48 8.00
CA ALA A 15 5.36 -18.43 6.72
C ALA A 15 4.39 -18.49 5.53
N ALA A 16 3.46 -19.44 5.53
CA ALA A 16 2.48 -19.60 4.46
C ALA A 16 1.55 -18.38 4.34
N LEU A 17 1.12 -17.79 5.48
CA LEU A 17 0.29 -16.59 5.50
C LEU A 17 1.04 -15.35 5.00
N VAL A 18 2.31 -15.17 5.37
CA VAL A 18 3.17 -14.10 4.86
C VAL A 18 3.38 -14.25 3.36
N LEU A 19 3.66 -15.46 2.87
CA LEU A 19 3.79 -15.74 1.43
C LEU A 19 2.48 -15.47 0.69
N LEU A 20 1.34 -15.83 1.27
CA LEU A 20 0.02 -15.52 0.71
C LEU A 20 -0.20 -14.00 0.64
N GLN A 21 0.19 -13.25 1.68
CA GLN A 21 0.11 -11.79 1.69
C GLN A 21 0.95 -11.16 0.57
N LEU A 22 2.19 -11.64 0.39
CA LEU A 22 3.09 -11.19 -0.68
C LEU A 22 2.54 -11.57 -2.06
N ALA A 23 1.97 -12.77 -2.21
CA ALA A 23 1.34 -13.19 -3.46
C ALA A 23 0.11 -12.32 -3.79
N CYS A 24 -0.74 -12.00 -2.80
CA CYS A 24 -1.84 -11.06 -2.96
C CYS A 24 -1.33 -9.66 -3.33
N PHE A 25 -0.28 -9.17 -2.67
CA PHE A 25 0.34 -7.88 -2.96
C PHE A 25 0.81 -7.82 -4.42
N LEU A 26 1.54 -8.84 -4.89
CA LEU A 26 2.03 -8.88 -6.27
C LEU A 26 0.88 -9.04 -7.27
N GLY A 27 -0.06 -9.96 -7.01
CA GLY A 27 -1.19 -10.21 -7.91
C GLY A 27 -2.11 -9.01 -8.06
N PHE A 28 -2.65 -8.49 -6.96
CA PHE A 28 -3.53 -7.32 -6.99
C PHE A 28 -2.75 -6.06 -7.36
N GLY A 29 -1.53 -5.88 -6.85
CA GLY A 29 -0.68 -4.73 -7.15
C GLY A 29 -0.39 -4.60 -8.64
N VAL A 30 0.02 -5.68 -9.32
CA VAL A 30 0.28 -5.65 -10.77
C VAL A 30 -0.99 -5.35 -11.57
N LEU A 31 -2.12 -5.95 -11.20
CA LEU A 31 -3.41 -5.70 -11.87
C LEU A 31 -3.85 -4.24 -11.72
N LEU A 32 -3.76 -3.70 -10.51
CA LEU A 32 -4.11 -2.32 -10.19
C LEU A 32 -3.14 -1.35 -10.88
N ALA A 33 -1.84 -1.59 -10.84
CA ALA A 33 -0.84 -0.78 -11.53
C ALA A 33 -1.10 -0.73 -13.04
N LYS A 34 -1.40 -1.88 -13.66
CA LYS A 34 -1.71 -1.96 -15.09
C LYS A 34 -2.96 -1.15 -15.46
N GLN A 35 -4.01 -1.25 -14.65
CA GLN A 35 -5.25 -0.51 -14.87
C GLN A 35 -5.09 0.99 -14.62
N ASP A 36 -4.31 1.36 -13.59
CA ASP A 36 -4.03 2.76 -13.29
C ASP A 36 -3.22 3.40 -14.42
N MET A 37 -2.19 2.72 -14.94
CA MET A 37 -1.44 3.21 -16.10
C MET A 37 -2.28 3.32 -17.38
N ALA A 38 -3.27 2.43 -17.56
CA ALA A 38 -4.10 2.44 -18.76
C ALA A 38 -5.26 3.44 -18.70
N THR A 39 -5.82 3.67 -17.52
CA THR A 39 -7.10 4.40 -17.37
C THR A 39 -7.08 5.51 -16.33
N HIS A 40 -5.98 5.69 -15.61
CA HIS A 40 -5.86 6.59 -14.45
C HIS A 40 -6.97 6.38 -13.41
N ARG A 41 -7.40 5.12 -13.28
CA ARG A 41 -8.50 4.71 -12.38
C ARG A 41 -8.17 3.37 -11.76
N LEU A 42 -8.36 3.30 -10.44
CA LEU A 42 -8.30 2.06 -9.69
C LEU A 42 -9.72 1.52 -9.47
N PRO A 43 -10.07 0.34 -9.99
CA PRO A 43 -11.43 -0.19 -9.85
C PRO A 43 -11.72 -0.62 -8.42
N ASN A 44 -12.77 -0.02 -7.86
CA ASN A 44 -13.23 -0.25 -6.48
C ASN A 44 -13.38 -1.73 -6.12
N ARG A 45 -13.85 -2.57 -7.05
CA ARG A 45 -14.05 -4.00 -6.79
C ARG A 45 -12.74 -4.73 -6.53
N LEU A 46 -11.67 -4.41 -7.26
CA LEU A 46 -10.36 -5.05 -7.07
C LEU A 46 -9.70 -4.57 -5.77
N VAL A 47 -9.77 -3.27 -5.48
CA VAL A 47 -9.24 -2.74 -4.22
C VAL A 47 -9.99 -3.32 -3.02
N ALA A 48 -11.32 -3.43 -3.09
CA ALA A 48 -12.12 -4.06 -2.04
C ALA A 48 -11.83 -5.55 -1.87
N SER A 49 -11.59 -6.27 -2.98
CA SER A 49 -11.20 -7.69 -2.94
C SER A 49 -9.84 -7.87 -2.26
N TRP A 50 -8.89 -6.98 -2.57
CA TRP A 50 -7.58 -7.00 -1.92
C TRP A 50 -7.66 -6.61 -0.45
N LEU A 51 -8.51 -5.64 -0.09
CA LEU A 51 -8.78 -5.29 1.31
C LEU A 51 -9.30 -6.51 2.09
N ALA A 52 -10.31 -7.21 1.53
CA ALA A 52 -10.88 -8.40 2.15
C ALA A 52 -9.84 -9.51 2.32
N ALA A 53 -9.01 -9.76 1.30
CA ALA A 53 -7.92 -10.73 1.38
C ALA A 53 -6.89 -10.33 2.46
N SER A 54 -6.51 -9.05 2.55
CA SER A 54 -5.55 -8.55 3.54
C SER A 54 -6.10 -8.66 4.97
N LEU A 55 -7.39 -8.34 5.17
CA LEU A 55 -8.08 -8.52 6.45
C LEU A 55 -8.12 -9.99 6.87
N ALA A 56 -8.42 -10.90 5.94
CA ALA A 56 -8.45 -12.33 6.22
C ALA A 56 -7.07 -12.84 6.64
N VAL A 57 -6.01 -12.46 5.92
CA VAL A 57 -4.64 -12.87 6.26
C VAL A 57 -4.21 -12.34 7.63
N ILE A 58 -4.45 -11.05 7.92
CA ILE A 58 -4.10 -10.44 9.21
C ILE A 58 -4.90 -11.05 10.36
N ALA A 59 -6.19 -11.34 10.15
CA ALA A 59 -7.00 -12.01 11.15
C ALA A 59 -6.46 -13.42 11.44
N LEU A 60 -6.10 -14.19 10.41
CA LEU A 60 -5.49 -15.51 10.58
C LEU A 60 -4.14 -15.42 11.30
N LEU A 61 -3.28 -14.45 10.93
CA LEU A 61 -2.02 -14.22 11.63
C LEU A 61 -2.25 -13.89 13.11
N GLY A 62 -3.23 -13.03 13.43
CA GLY A 62 -3.62 -12.72 14.80
C GLY A 62 -4.10 -13.94 15.59
N ILE A 63 -4.89 -14.83 14.96
CA ILE A 63 -5.39 -16.05 15.60
C ILE A 63 -4.23 -17.03 15.85
N PHE A 64 -3.43 -17.34 14.82
CA PHE A 64 -2.38 -18.36 14.92
C PHE A 64 -1.18 -17.92 15.76
N ARG A 65 -0.89 -16.61 15.82
CA ARG A 65 0.19 -16.04 16.65
C ARG A 65 -0.30 -15.55 18.02
N SER A 66 -1.63 -15.59 18.28
CA SER A 66 -2.25 -14.92 19.43
C SER A 66 -1.86 -13.42 19.55
N ASP A 67 -1.65 -12.77 18.40
CA ASP A 67 -1.13 -11.41 18.28
C ASP A 67 -2.25 -10.41 18.00
N LEU A 68 -3.03 -10.09 19.05
CA LEU A 68 -4.08 -9.08 18.95
C LEU A 68 -3.49 -7.67 18.73
N HIS A 69 -2.31 -7.40 19.27
CA HIS A 69 -1.66 -6.11 19.13
C HIS A 69 -1.34 -5.81 17.67
N GLY A 70 -0.71 -6.75 16.95
CA GLY A 70 -0.43 -6.62 15.51
C GLY A 70 -1.69 -6.39 14.69
N VAL A 71 -2.79 -7.09 14.98
CA VAL A 71 -4.08 -6.87 14.29
C VAL A 71 -4.58 -5.43 14.51
N LEU A 72 -4.51 -4.92 15.75
CA LEU A 72 -4.89 -3.55 16.06
C LEU A 72 -3.98 -2.52 15.37
N MET A 73 -2.68 -2.77 15.31
CA MET A 73 -1.73 -1.90 14.60
C MET A 73 -1.98 -1.92 13.09
N GLY A 74 -2.38 -3.07 12.52
CA GLY A 74 -2.86 -3.16 11.13
C GLY A 74 -4.10 -2.30 10.88
N LEU A 75 -5.14 -2.44 11.72
CA LEU A 75 -6.34 -1.61 11.61
C LEU A 75 -6.04 -0.11 11.79
N LEU A 76 -5.13 0.21 12.70
CA LEU A 76 -4.67 1.59 12.88
C LEU A 76 -3.92 2.08 11.63
N GLY A 77 -3.07 1.27 11.02
CA GLY A 77 -2.39 1.60 9.77
C GLY A 77 -3.35 1.84 8.61
N LEU A 78 -4.42 1.05 8.52
CA LEU A 78 -5.52 1.28 7.56
C LEU A 78 -6.14 2.66 7.76
N LEU A 79 -6.47 3.01 9.01
CA LEU A 79 -7.08 4.30 9.34
C LEU A 79 -6.13 5.47 9.11
N LEU A 80 -4.85 5.31 9.46
CA LEU A 80 -3.84 6.36 9.31
C LEU A 80 -3.56 6.67 7.84
N LEU A 81 -3.28 5.66 7.01
CA LEU A 81 -3.03 5.90 5.59
C LEU A 81 -4.31 6.20 4.82
N GLY A 82 -5.38 5.43 5.02
CA GLY A 82 -6.66 5.67 4.35
C GLY A 82 -7.25 7.03 4.74
N GLY A 83 -7.28 7.35 6.04
CA GLY A 83 -7.75 8.63 6.55
C GLY A 83 -6.82 9.79 6.18
N GLY A 84 -5.50 9.60 6.26
CA GLY A 84 -4.53 10.62 5.85
C GLY A 84 -4.66 10.98 4.37
N TYR A 85 -4.77 9.98 3.49
CA TYR A 85 -5.00 10.22 2.06
C TYR A 85 -6.37 10.83 1.79
N LEU A 86 -7.41 10.43 2.53
CA LEU A 86 -8.73 11.07 2.43
C LEU A 86 -8.66 12.55 2.80
N LEU A 87 -7.99 12.90 3.89
CA LEU A 87 -7.78 14.29 4.31
C LEU A 87 -7.00 15.08 3.26
N LEU A 88 -5.96 14.50 2.67
CA LEU A 88 -5.21 15.12 1.57
C LEU A 88 -6.10 15.35 0.35
N THR A 89 -6.90 14.37 -0.06
CA THR A 89 -7.85 14.51 -1.17
C THR A 89 -8.87 15.62 -0.89
N LEU A 90 -9.42 15.69 0.33
CA LEU A 90 -10.39 16.73 0.71
C LEU A 90 -9.75 18.13 0.76
N ALA A 91 -8.58 18.26 1.38
CA ALA A 91 -7.86 19.53 1.51
C ALA A 91 -7.36 20.08 0.16
N SER A 92 -7.00 19.18 -0.77
CA SER A 92 -6.53 19.54 -2.11
C SER A 92 -7.66 19.77 -3.13
N GLY A 93 -8.93 19.71 -2.71
CA GLY A 93 -10.06 19.88 -3.61
C GLY A 93 -10.24 18.75 -4.63
N GLY A 94 -9.82 17.53 -4.28
CA GLY A 94 -9.95 16.36 -5.15
C GLY A 94 -8.78 16.12 -6.10
N ALA A 95 -7.60 16.69 -5.82
CA ALA A 95 -6.42 16.50 -6.66
C ALA A 95 -5.96 15.03 -6.77
N MET A 96 -6.29 14.22 -5.77
CA MET A 96 -5.98 12.79 -5.72
C MET A 96 -7.26 11.95 -5.84
N GLY A 97 -7.18 10.85 -6.60
CA GLY A 97 -8.33 9.99 -6.87
C GLY A 97 -8.76 9.20 -5.63
N MET A 98 -10.08 8.99 -5.48
CA MET A 98 -10.63 8.15 -4.40
C MET A 98 -10.15 6.68 -4.48
N GLY A 99 -9.67 6.25 -5.65
CA GLY A 99 -9.01 4.95 -5.80
C GLY A 99 -7.71 4.86 -4.99
N ASP A 100 -6.90 5.92 -5.02
CA ASP A 100 -5.61 5.98 -4.30
C ASP A 100 -5.83 5.98 -2.79
N VAL A 101 -6.87 6.67 -2.31
CA VAL A 101 -7.27 6.68 -0.89
C VAL A 101 -7.56 5.26 -0.39
N LYS A 102 -8.30 4.48 -1.18
CA LYS A 102 -8.64 3.10 -0.83
C LYS A 102 -7.42 2.19 -0.89
N LEU A 103 -6.57 2.37 -1.90
CA LEU A 103 -5.31 1.65 -2.01
C LEU A 103 -4.40 1.96 -0.80
N ALA A 104 -4.31 3.23 -0.38
CA ALA A 104 -3.56 3.65 0.80
C ALA A 104 -4.05 2.93 2.06
N GLY A 105 -5.36 2.78 2.24
CA GLY A 105 -5.94 2.00 3.33
C GLY A 105 -5.52 0.54 3.31
N VAL A 106 -5.54 -0.13 2.14
CA VAL A 106 -5.09 -1.53 2.02
C VAL A 106 -3.60 -1.67 2.30
N LEU A 107 -2.77 -0.79 1.75
CA LEU A 107 -1.34 -0.79 2.01
C LEU A 107 -1.06 -0.52 3.50
N GLY A 108 -1.84 0.39 4.09
CA GLY A 108 -1.75 0.75 5.50
C GLY A 108 -2.10 -0.39 6.43
N LEU A 109 -3.11 -1.18 6.09
CA LEU A 109 -3.45 -2.39 6.79
C LEU A 109 -2.28 -3.38 6.81
N ASN A 110 -1.69 -3.62 5.64
CA ASN A 110 -0.61 -4.58 5.48
C ASN A 110 0.69 -4.13 6.20
N HIS A 111 1.02 -2.84 6.13
CA HIS A 111 2.22 -2.29 6.76
C HIS A 111 2.05 -2.14 8.27
N GLY A 112 0.88 -1.70 8.71
CA GLY A 112 0.58 -1.46 10.12
C GLY A 112 0.71 -2.71 10.98
N TYR A 113 0.44 -3.90 10.42
CA TYR A 113 0.64 -5.17 11.13
C TYR A 113 2.10 -5.41 11.54
N TYR A 114 3.05 -5.04 10.65
CA TYR A 114 4.48 -5.28 10.87
C TYR A 114 5.20 -4.09 11.49
N SER A 115 4.92 -2.87 11.02
CA SER A 115 5.64 -1.66 11.43
C SER A 115 4.87 -0.40 11.03
N LEU A 116 4.33 0.34 11.99
CA LEU A 116 3.73 1.66 11.73
C LEU A 116 4.70 2.66 11.07
N PRO A 117 5.99 2.77 11.47
CA PRO A 117 6.95 3.64 10.79
C PRO A 117 7.09 3.35 9.29
N SER A 118 6.96 2.08 8.89
CA SER A 118 7.05 1.69 7.47
C SER A 118 5.97 2.32 6.61
N LEU A 119 4.81 2.69 7.18
CA LEU A 119 3.72 3.41 6.50
C LEU A 119 4.21 4.75 5.95
N PHE A 120 4.83 5.55 6.81
CA PHE A 120 5.30 6.88 6.47
C PHE A 120 6.43 6.82 5.46
N PHE A 121 7.30 5.82 5.58
CA PHE A 121 8.38 5.60 4.62
C PHE A 121 7.85 5.16 3.25
N ALA A 122 6.86 4.26 3.19
CA ALA A 122 6.19 3.86 1.96
C ALA A 122 5.54 5.06 1.25
N THR A 123 4.81 5.88 2.00
CA THR A 123 4.17 7.09 1.49
C THR A 123 5.20 8.10 1.00
N LEU A 124 6.24 8.37 1.78
CA LEU A 124 7.31 9.28 1.38
C LEU A 124 7.97 8.82 0.07
N LEU A 125 8.32 7.54 -0.04
CA LEU A 125 8.88 6.97 -1.25
C LEU A 125 7.92 7.10 -2.44
N ALA A 126 6.63 6.83 -2.25
CA ALA A 126 5.63 6.98 -3.30
C ALA A 126 5.58 8.42 -3.83
N PHE A 127 5.55 9.42 -2.94
CA PHE A 127 5.57 10.83 -3.33
C PHE A 127 6.87 11.24 -4.00
N VAL A 128 8.02 10.81 -3.50
CA VAL A 128 9.33 11.09 -4.11
C VAL A 128 9.40 10.50 -5.52
N LEU A 129 9.03 9.23 -5.69
CA LEU A 129 9.05 8.56 -7.00
C LEU A 129 8.10 9.22 -7.99
N ALA A 130 6.87 9.53 -7.57
CA ALA A 130 5.90 10.23 -8.40
C ALA A 130 6.39 11.63 -8.80
N THR A 131 7.00 12.36 -7.86
CA THR A 131 7.54 13.70 -8.12
C THR A 131 8.70 13.66 -9.10
N LEU A 132 9.65 12.72 -8.93
CA LEU A 132 10.76 12.53 -9.84
C LEU A 132 10.28 12.17 -11.26
N TRP A 133 9.25 11.35 -11.37
CA TRP A 133 8.63 11.01 -12.65
C TRP A 133 8.01 12.23 -13.34
N VAL A 134 7.23 13.02 -12.61
CA VAL A 134 6.61 14.24 -13.14
C VAL A 134 7.68 15.24 -13.57
N ILE A 135 8.67 15.52 -12.72
CA ILE A 135 9.77 16.46 -13.03
C ILE A 135 10.54 15.97 -14.25
N GLY A 136 10.93 14.70 -14.30
CA GLY A 136 11.65 14.12 -15.44
C GLY A 136 10.85 14.24 -16.74
N GLY A 137 9.54 13.97 -16.70
CA GLY A 137 8.66 14.13 -17.85
C GLY A 137 8.48 15.59 -18.29
N VAL A 138 8.44 16.54 -17.35
CA VAL A 138 8.39 17.98 -17.64
C VAL A 138 9.70 18.46 -18.27
N VAL A 139 10.85 18.06 -17.72
CA VAL A 139 12.18 18.38 -18.28
C VAL A 139 12.33 17.79 -19.69
N ALA A 140 11.84 16.56 -19.91
CA ALA A 140 11.79 15.92 -21.22
C ALA A 140 10.73 16.50 -22.16
N ARG A 141 9.96 17.52 -21.73
CA ARG A 141 8.84 18.15 -22.45
C ARG A 141 7.73 17.17 -22.88
N LYS A 142 7.61 16.03 -22.19
CA LYS A 142 6.58 15.01 -22.42
C LYS A 142 5.36 15.18 -21.51
N LEU A 143 5.53 15.84 -20.37
CA LEU A 143 4.47 16.12 -19.40
C LEU A 143 4.38 17.62 -19.12
N THR A 144 3.21 18.04 -18.63
CA THR A 144 2.98 19.36 -18.05
C THR A 144 2.65 19.22 -16.57
N LEU A 145 2.78 20.30 -15.79
CA LEU A 145 2.36 20.30 -14.38
C LEU A 145 0.86 20.03 -14.18
N LYS A 146 0.06 20.10 -15.25
CA LYS A 146 -1.38 19.78 -15.25
C LYS A 146 -1.68 18.35 -15.72
N SER A 147 -0.67 17.60 -16.15
CA SER A 147 -0.86 16.24 -16.66
C SER A 147 -1.26 15.31 -15.51
N ALA A 148 -2.35 14.57 -15.67
CA ALA A 148 -2.73 13.52 -14.74
C ALA A 148 -1.71 12.39 -14.80
N VAL A 149 -1.18 11.97 -13.65
CA VAL A 149 -0.18 10.89 -13.54
C VAL A 149 -0.75 9.76 -12.68
N PRO A 150 -0.64 8.49 -13.12
CA PRO A 150 -1.12 7.35 -12.34
C PRO A 150 -0.27 7.21 -11.07
N PHE A 151 -0.87 7.39 -9.90
CA PHE A 151 -0.17 7.39 -8.62
C PHE A 151 -0.03 5.98 -8.03
N GLY A 152 -0.94 5.06 -8.36
CA GLY A 152 -0.99 3.71 -7.85
C GLY A 152 0.30 2.90 -8.03
N PRO A 153 0.96 2.90 -9.21
CA PRO A 153 2.23 2.21 -9.40
C PRO A 153 3.33 2.70 -8.45
N PHE A 154 3.42 4.01 -8.20
CA PHE A 154 4.41 4.58 -7.29
C PHE A 154 4.12 4.24 -5.83
N MET A 155 2.84 4.19 -5.44
CA MET A 155 2.44 3.68 -4.13
C MET A 155 2.89 2.24 -3.93
N LEU A 156 2.65 1.37 -4.93
CA LEU A 156 3.02 -0.03 -4.84
C LEU A 156 4.54 -0.23 -4.78
N ILE A 157 5.32 0.52 -5.57
CA ILE A 157 6.78 0.44 -5.52
C ILE A 157 7.32 0.93 -4.16
N GLY A 158 6.86 2.09 -3.69
CA GLY A 158 7.27 2.63 -2.39
C GLY A 158 6.90 1.69 -1.24
N SER A 159 5.71 1.10 -1.31
CA SER A 159 5.22 0.11 -0.37
C SER A 159 6.05 -1.18 -0.37
N PHE A 160 6.39 -1.72 -1.54
CA PHE A 160 7.24 -2.90 -1.64
C PHE A 160 8.63 -2.66 -1.04
N ILE A 161 9.25 -1.53 -1.35
CA ILE A 161 10.56 -1.16 -0.80
C ILE A 161 10.49 -0.99 0.71
N ALA A 162 9.47 -0.27 1.21
CA ALA A 162 9.30 -0.03 2.64
C ALA A 162 9.08 -1.32 3.42
N LEU A 163 8.31 -2.26 2.88
CA LEU A 163 8.02 -3.55 3.51
C LEU A 163 9.27 -4.45 3.61
N LEU A 164 10.18 -4.37 2.64
CA LEU A 164 11.48 -5.06 2.69
C LEU A 164 12.47 -4.39 3.66
N MET A 165 12.37 -3.07 3.84
CA MET A 165 13.25 -2.29 4.71
C MET A 165 12.73 -2.14 6.14
N ALA A 166 11.45 -2.43 6.39
CA ALA A 166 10.80 -2.31 7.69
C ALA A 166 11.54 -3.16 8.71
N ARG A 167 12.05 -2.51 9.76
CA ARG A 167 12.70 -3.13 10.92
C ARG A 167 11.92 -2.78 12.17
#